data_AF-A0A7S3N7L7-F1
#
_entry.id   AF-A0A7S3N7L7-F1
#
_cell.length_a   1.000
_cell.length_b   1.000
_cell.length_c   1.000
_cell.angle_alpha   90.00
_cell.angle_beta   90.00
_cell.angle_gamma   90.00
#
_symmetry.space_group_name_H-M   'P 1'
#
loop_
_entity.id
_entity.type
_entity.pdbx_description
1 polymer ?
#
loop_
_entity_poly.entity_id
_entity_poly.type
_entity_poly.pdbx_seq_one_letter_code
_entity_poly.pdbx_strand_id
1 'polypeptide(L)'
;KMSAKVPKKEKKSKAPNSKGGRSGKEAFLKKIEACTKIYDYRDETKDVKGKNDRLTAINELQNILHDQKSVVQVIVPNLDHCIQMIEKNIFRCLPNVKKSNLAFSETGIEQEEESDPSWPHLQGIYEFFLQLIINEAVEVKQLKGYVTPEFVSEFLQLFDSEEAVERDYLKNILHKLYAKLVPRRKMIRKAINETFYQLIHEGHKFNGASELLDILASIISGFAVPLRDEHVIFFNNVIIPLHKVQTCSEFFEQLLRCSMLFLTKDKALAIC
;
A
#
# COMPACT_ATOMS: atom_id res chain seq x y z
N LYS A 1 22.35 -75.29 -34.66
CA LYS A 1 23.01 -74.49 -33.61
C LYS A 1 22.04 -73.45 -33.10
N MET A 2 21.37 -73.74 -31.99
CA MET A 2 20.52 -72.79 -31.25
C MET A 2 21.43 -71.77 -30.57
N SER A 3 21.13 -70.47 -30.70
CA SER A 3 21.62 -69.46 -29.77
C SER A 3 20.48 -68.51 -29.43
N ALA A 4 20.09 -68.59 -28.16
CA ALA A 4 19.06 -67.81 -27.51
C ALA A 4 19.47 -66.34 -27.39
N LYS A 5 18.49 -65.45 -27.61
CA LYS A 5 18.57 -64.01 -27.31
C LYS A 5 18.42 -63.80 -25.80
N VAL A 6 19.46 -63.27 -25.15
CA VAL A 6 19.40 -62.76 -23.78
C VAL A 6 18.88 -61.30 -23.82
N PRO A 7 17.88 -60.89 -23.03
CA PRO A 7 17.46 -59.49 -22.98
C PRO A 7 18.34 -58.68 -22.02
N LYS A 8 18.85 -57.53 -22.50
CA LYS A 8 19.55 -56.51 -21.71
C LYS A 8 18.55 -55.84 -20.75
N LYS A 9 18.86 -55.88 -19.45
CA LYS A 9 18.18 -55.07 -18.41
C LYS A 9 18.46 -53.58 -18.65
N GLU A 10 17.42 -52.81 -18.98
CA GLU A 10 17.44 -51.35 -18.88
C GLU A 10 17.54 -50.93 -17.40
N LYS A 11 18.62 -50.21 -17.06
CA LYS A 11 18.71 -49.45 -15.82
C LYS A 11 17.76 -48.25 -15.94
N LYS A 12 16.59 -48.32 -15.31
CA LYS A 12 15.76 -47.14 -15.04
C LYS A 12 16.57 -46.16 -14.19
N SER A 13 16.94 -45.02 -14.77
CA SER A 13 17.45 -43.86 -14.04
C SER A 13 16.34 -43.32 -13.14
N LYS A 14 16.59 -43.27 -11.83
CA LYS A 14 15.73 -42.61 -10.86
C LYS A 14 15.70 -41.10 -11.18
N ALA A 15 14.50 -40.56 -11.40
CA ALA A 15 14.29 -39.12 -11.43
C ALA A 15 14.68 -38.50 -10.06
N PRO A 16 15.22 -37.26 -10.02
CA PRO A 16 15.55 -36.61 -8.76
C PRO A 16 14.27 -36.29 -7.99
N ASN A 17 14.27 -36.64 -6.71
CA ASN A 17 13.20 -36.42 -5.74
C ASN A 17 12.94 -34.90 -5.55
N SER A 18 11.78 -34.38 -5.99
CA SER A 18 11.36 -32.98 -5.81
C SER A 18 10.74 -32.67 -4.43
N LYS A 19 11.18 -33.35 -3.37
CA LYS A 19 10.56 -33.24 -2.03
C LYS A 19 10.88 -31.94 -1.28
N GLY A 20 11.97 -31.24 -1.65
CA GLY A 20 12.39 -30.00 -0.98
C GLY A 20 11.48 -28.79 -1.23
N GLY A 21 10.93 -28.64 -2.44
CA GLY A 21 10.11 -27.47 -2.81
C GLY A 21 8.67 -27.49 -2.29
N ARG A 22 8.10 -28.67 -2.03
CA ARG A 22 6.70 -28.82 -1.59
C ARG A 22 6.52 -28.43 -0.11
N SER A 23 7.48 -28.77 0.74
CA SER A 23 7.50 -28.40 2.17
C SER A 23 7.62 -26.87 2.37
N GLY A 24 8.48 -26.20 1.59
CA GLY A 24 8.66 -24.74 1.67
C GLY A 24 7.40 -23.95 1.28
N LYS A 25 6.70 -24.39 0.24
CA LYS A 25 5.42 -23.78 -0.18
C LYS A 25 4.33 -23.92 0.88
N GLU A 26 4.15 -25.11 1.44
CA GLU A 26 3.13 -25.35 2.48
C GLU A 26 3.43 -24.53 3.75
N ALA A 27 4.71 -24.45 4.15
CA ALA A 27 5.13 -23.63 5.28
C ALA A 27 4.94 -22.12 5.04
N PHE A 28 5.03 -21.65 3.80
CA PHE A 28 4.74 -20.27 3.44
C PHE A 28 3.24 -19.95 3.49
N LEU A 29 2.41 -20.80 2.89
CA LEU A 29 0.96 -20.61 2.89
C LEU A 29 0.37 -20.62 4.30
N LYS A 30 0.90 -21.45 5.21
CA LYS A 30 0.52 -21.42 6.63
C LYS A 30 0.82 -20.09 7.31
N LYS A 31 1.94 -19.42 6.95
CA LYS A 31 2.26 -18.09 7.48
C LYS A 31 1.28 -17.06 6.95
N ILE A 32 0.99 -17.09 5.65
CA ILE A 32 -0.03 -16.21 5.04
C ILE A 32 -1.38 -16.38 5.74
N GLU A 33 -1.82 -17.62 5.98
CA GLU A 33 -3.07 -17.92 6.69
C GLU A 33 -3.06 -17.35 8.11
N ALA A 34 -1.97 -17.50 8.85
CA ALA A 34 -1.81 -16.92 10.19
C ALA A 34 -1.91 -15.38 10.17
N CYS A 35 -1.33 -14.72 9.17
CA CYS A 35 -1.43 -13.26 8.98
C CYS A 35 -2.81 -12.81 8.50
N THR A 36 -3.58 -13.69 7.85
CA THR A 36 -4.92 -13.42 7.32
C THR A 36 -6.02 -13.54 8.39
N LYS A 37 -5.71 -14.17 9.53
CA LYS A 37 -6.63 -14.30 10.66
C LYS A 37 -6.67 -13.01 11.48
N ILE A 38 -7.85 -12.42 11.63
CA ILE A 38 -8.08 -11.22 12.45
C ILE A 38 -8.32 -11.62 13.90
N TYR A 39 -7.71 -10.90 14.84
CA TYR A 39 -7.88 -11.07 16.27
C TYR A 39 -8.51 -9.83 16.88
N ASP A 40 -9.23 -10.01 17.98
CA ASP A 40 -9.68 -8.88 18.81
C ASP A 40 -8.53 -8.45 19.73
N TYR A 41 -8.03 -7.24 19.50
CA TYR A 41 -6.92 -6.67 20.26
C TYR A 41 -7.36 -5.86 21.49
N ARG A 42 -8.68 -5.64 21.67
CA ARG A 42 -9.22 -4.94 22.85
C ARG A 42 -9.14 -5.79 24.12
N ASP A 43 -9.12 -7.10 23.98
CA ASP A 43 -8.95 -8.06 25.08
C ASP A 43 -7.58 -8.73 24.97
N GLU A 44 -6.60 -8.23 25.71
CA GLU A 44 -5.23 -8.73 25.70
C GLU A 44 -5.12 -10.19 26.19
N THR A 45 -6.09 -10.68 26.97
CA THR A 45 -6.04 -12.02 27.55
C THR A 45 -6.48 -13.12 26.58
N LYS A 46 -7.23 -12.74 25.53
CA LYS A 46 -7.70 -13.66 24.50
C LYS A 46 -6.70 -13.84 23.38
N ASP A 47 -6.63 -15.09 22.91
CA ASP A 47 -5.81 -15.50 21.75
C ASP A 47 -4.33 -15.08 21.83
N VAL A 48 -3.77 -14.89 23.03
CA VAL A 48 -2.39 -14.42 23.26
C VAL A 48 -1.39 -15.19 22.39
N LYS A 49 -1.49 -16.51 22.38
CA LYS A 49 -0.65 -17.37 21.54
C LYS A 49 -0.85 -17.09 20.05
N GLY A 50 -2.10 -16.98 19.59
CA GLY A 50 -2.42 -16.71 18.19
C GLY A 50 -1.96 -15.34 17.72
N LYS A 51 -2.04 -14.32 18.57
CA LYS A 51 -1.50 -12.98 18.34
C LYS A 51 0.03 -13.05 18.21
N ASN A 52 0.72 -13.67 19.15
CA ASN A 52 2.18 -13.83 19.08
C ASN A 52 2.63 -14.62 17.84
N ASP A 53 1.99 -15.76 17.55
CA ASP A 53 2.28 -16.57 16.36
C ASP A 53 2.08 -15.76 15.06
N ARG A 54 1.05 -14.90 15.02
CA ARG A 54 0.81 -13.99 13.90
C ARG A 54 1.94 -12.97 13.74
N LEU A 55 2.42 -12.36 14.83
CA LEU A 55 3.53 -11.39 14.75
C LEU A 55 4.81 -12.06 14.25
N THR A 56 5.12 -13.26 14.75
CA THR A 56 6.25 -14.07 14.26
C THR A 56 6.10 -14.38 12.78
N ALA A 57 4.90 -14.80 12.33
CA ALA A 57 4.66 -15.09 10.92
C ALA A 57 4.87 -13.86 10.02
N ILE A 58 4.44 -12.66 10.44
CA ILE A 58 4.68 -11.41 9.69
C ILE A 58 6.18 -11.15 9.53
N ASN A 59 6.94 -11.23 10.64
CA ASN A 59 8.40 -11.02 10.60
C ASN A 59 9.11 -12.04 9.70
N GLU A 60 8.69 -13.31 9.74
CA GLU A 60 9.22 -14.34 8.87
C GLU A 60 8.89 -14.09 7.39
N LEU A 61 7.69 -13.59 7.06
CA LEU A 61 7.32 -13.21 5.70
C LEU A 61 8.17 -12.04 5.19
N GLN A 62 8.42 -11.02 6.03
CA GLN A 62 9.34 -9.93 5.71
C GLN A 62 10.77 -10.43 5.47
N ASN A 63 11.26 -11.38 6.28
CA ASN A 63 12.58 -11.98 6.09
C ASN A 63 12.72 -12.67 4.72
N ILE A 64 11.65 -13.30 4.20
CA ILE A 64 11.67 -13.92 2.86
C ILE A 64 11.94 -12.87 1.75
N LEU A 65 11.46 -11.64 1.92
CA LEU A 65 11.65 -10.57 0.92
C LEU A 65 13.11 -10.13 0.77
N HIS A 66 13.99 -10.44 1.73
CA HIS A 66 15.40 -10.10 1.68
C HIS A 66 16.23 -11.03 0.79
N ASP A 67 15.73 -12.24 0.48
CA ASP A 67 16.39 -13.17 -0.46
C ASP A 67 15.63 -13.24 -1.79
N GLN A 68 16.22 -12.65 -2.83
CA GLN A 68 15.66 -12.63 -4.19
C GLN A 68 15.32 -14.02 -4.72
N LYS A 69 16.11 -15.06 -4.38
CA LYS A 69 15.83 -16.43 -4.83
C LYS A 69 14.55 -16.96 -4.17
N SER A 70 14.41 -16.76 -2.86
CA SER A 70 13.21 -17.13 -2.12
C SER A 70 11.97 -16.37 -2.61
N VAL A 71 12.10 -15.08 -2.95
CA VAL A 71 10.99 -14.29 -3.54
C VAL A 71 10.49 -14.92 -4.83
N VAL A 72 11.39 -15.23 -5.78
CA VAL A 72 11.02 -15.85 -7.07
C VAL A 72 10.41 -17.23 -6.89
N GLN A 73 10.88 -18.02 -5.92
CA GLN A 73 10.42 -19.40 -5.72
C GLN A 73 9.11 -19.49 -4.93
N VAL A 74 8.88 -18.57 -3.99
CA VAL A 74 7.82 -18.69 -2.98
C VAL A 74 6.79 -17.57 -3.10
N ILE A 75 7.21 -16.32 -3.17
CA ILE A 75 6.28 -15.18 -3.18
C ILE A 75 5.65 -15.00 -4.55
N VAL A 76 6.45 -14.91 -5.61
CA VAL A 76 5.98 -14.66 -6.97
C VAL A 76 4.89 -15.66 -7.42
N PRO A 77 5.03 -16.99 -7.18
CA PRO A 77 4.00 -17.95 -7.58
C PRO A 77 2.74 -17.94 -6.71
N ASN A 78 2.74 -17.26 -5.56
CA ASN A 78 1.62 -17.19 -4.62
C ASN A 78 1.26 -15.73 -4.30
N LEU A 79 1.50 -14.82 -5.27
CA LEU A 79 1.30 -13.38 -5.09
C LEU A 79 -0.17 -13.04 -4.82
N ASP A 80 -1.09 -13.81 -5.37
CA ASP A 80 -2.53 -13.73 -5.10
C ASP A 80 -2.85 -13.85 -3.60
N HIS A 81 -2.24 -14.82 -2.92
CA HIS A 81 -2.41 -15.02 -1.49
C HIS A 81 -1.79 -13.88 -0.66
N CYS A 82 -0.65 -13.36 -1.10
CA CYS A 82 -0.02 -12.19 -0.47
C CYS A 82 -0.92 -10.96 -0.55
N ILE A 83 -1.45 -10.66 -1.73
CA ILE A 83 -2.32 -9.50 -1.93
C ILE A 83 -3.62 -9.66 -1.14
N GLN A 84 -4.28 -10.82 -1.19
CA GLN A 84 -5.49 -11.07 -0.41
C GLN A 84 -5.26 -10.89 1.10
N MET A 85 -4.10 -11.34 1.60
CA MET A 85 -3.72 -11.15 2.99
C MET A 85 -3.53 -9.67 3.32
N ILE A 86 -2.89 -8.90 2.44
CA ILE A 86 -2.72 -7.45 2.60
C ILE A 86 -4.08 -6.75 2.63
N GLU A 87 -4.90 -6.96 1.59
CA GLU A 87 -6.22 -6.32 1.43
C GLU A 87 -7.11 -6.58 2.65
N LYS A 88 -7.19 -7.83 3.11
CA LYS A 88 -8.02 -8.19 4.27
C LYS A 88 -7.57 -7.53 5.58
N ASN A 89 -6.30 -7.14 5.68
CA ASN A 89 -5.76 -6.51 6.87
C ASN A 89 -5.84 -4.97 6.82
N ILE A 90 -5.56 -4.36 5.66
CA ILE A 90 -5.48 -2.90 5.54
C ILE A 90 -6.85 -2.28 5.24
N PHE A 91 -7.68 -2.92 4.41
CA PHE A 91 -8.99 -2.40 4.03
C PHE A 91 -9.99 -2.66 5.14
N ARG A 92 -10.07 -1.69 6.05
CA ARG A 92 -10.97 -1.67 7.21
C ARG A 92 -11.69 -0.33 7.27
N CYS A 93 -12.82 -0.31 7.95
CA CYS A 93 -13.43 0.96 8.33
C CYS A 93 -12.49 1.67 9.29
N LEU A 94 -12.15 2.92 8.97
CA LEU A 94 -11.36 3.76 9.87
C LEU A 94 -12.15 4.00 11.16
N PRO A 95 -11.49 4.00 12.34
CA PRO A 95 -12.16 4.32 13.58
C PRO A 95 -12.77 5.72 13.50
N ASN A 96 -14.06 5.85 13.76
CA ASN A 96 -14.68 7.16 13.97
C ASN A 96 -14.24 7.67 15.34
N VAL A 97 -13.05 8.25 15.44
CA VAL A 97 -12.66 9.02 16.62
C VAL A 97 -13.46 10.31 16.55
N LYS A 98 -14.73 10.26 16.96
CA LYS A 98 -15.44 11.47 17.34
C LYS A 98 -14.66 12.00 18.54
N LYS A 99 -13.68 12.86 18.30
CA LYS A 99 -13.11 13.71 19.35
C LYS A 99 -14.30 14.40 19.99
N SER A 100 -14.72 13.91 21.15
CA SER A 100 -15.73 14.53 21.99
C SER A 100 -15.13 15.81 22.58
N ASN A 101 -14.81 16.76 21.71
CA ASN A 101 -14.18 18.04 22.04
C ASN A 101 -15.21 19.04 22.60
N LEU A 102 -16.21 18.58 23.35
CA LEU A 102 -17.21 19.48 23.93
C LEU A 102 -17.37 19.38 25.45
N ALA A 103 -16.61 18.52 26.14
CA ALA A 103 -16.71 18.48 27.60
C ALA A 103 -15.51 17.83 28.28
N PHE A 104 -14.27 18.34 28.15
CA PHE A 104 -13.23 18.06 29.17
C PHE A 104 -11.96 18.93 29.06
N SER A 105 -12.04 20.18 28.59
CA SER A 105 -10.88 21.09 28.61
C SER A 105 -10.62 21.73 29.99
N GLU A 106 -11.31 21.31 31.05
CA GLU A 106 -11.21 21.90 32.40
C GLU A 106 -10.29 21.14 33.37
N THR A 107 -9.80 19.95 33.05
CA THR A 107 -9.01 19.16 34.01
C THR A 107 -7.50 19.11 33.74
N GLY A 108 -7.02 19.63 32.60
CA GLY A 108 -5.58 19.65 32.29
C GLY A 108 -4.91 18.28 32.24
N ILE A 109 -5.69 17.19 32.18
CA ILE A 109 -5.17 15.84 32.00
C ILE A 109 -5.05 15.62 30.50
N GLU A 110 -3.84 15.66 29.99
CA GLU A 110 -3.50 15.10 28.67
C GLU A 110 -3.94 13.63 28.71
N GLN A 111 -5.00 13.26 27.98
CA GLN A 111 -5.28 11.84 27.76
C GLN A 111 -4.07 11.27 27.04
N GLU A 112 -3.30 10.40 27.71
CA GLU A 112 -2.30 9.58 27.05
C GLU A 112 -3.00 8.92 25.85
N GLU A 113 -2.50 9.20 24.64
CA GLU A 113 -3.03 8.58 23.42
C GLU A 113 -2.94 7.06 23.60
N GLU A 114 -4.09 6.42 23.77
CA GLU A 114 -4.19 4.97 23.97
C GLU A 114 -3.73 4.30 22.66
N SER A 115 -2.48 3.84 22.66
CA SER A 115 -1.86 3.20 21.49
C SER A 115 -2.70 2.00 21.04
N ASP A 116 -3.11 1.99 19.76
CA ASP A 116 -3.90 0.88 19.21
C ASP A 116 -3.13 -0.44 19.37
N PRO A 117 -3.61 -1.39 20.19
CA PRO A 117 -2.89 -2.64 20.44
C PRO A 117 -2.76 -3.52 19.20
N SER A 118 -3.53 -3.26 18.13
CA SER A 118 -3.39 -3.93 16.84
C SER A 118 -2.28 -3.35 15.96
N TRP A 119 -1.78 -2.15 16.28
CA TRP A 119 -0.83 -1.40 15.46
C TRP A 119 0.44 -2.17 15.10
N PRO A 120 1.12 -2.90 16.00
CA PRO A 120 2.33 -3.66 15.64
C PRO A 120 2.08 -4.69 14.53
N HIS A 121 0.89 -5.28 14.50
CA HIS A 121 0.52 -6.22 13.45
C HIS A 121 0.21 -5.52 12.14
N LEU A 122 -0.53 -4.40 12.20
CA LEU A 122 -0.89 -3.63 11.02
C LEU A 122 0.35 -2.99 10.37
N GLN A 123 1.23 -2.41 11.18
CA GLN A 123 2.52 -1.87 10.76
C GLN A 123 3.33 -2.92 10.00
N GLY A 124 3.45 -4.13 10.54
CA GLY A 124 4.17 -5.21 9.87
C GLY A 124 3.58 -5.61 8.52
N ILE A 125 2.25 -5.51 8.34
CA ILE A 125 1.59 -5.71 7.05
C ILE A 125 1.92 -4.57 6.07
N TYR A 126 1.87 -3.31 6.51
CA TYR A 126 2.25 -2.16 5.67
C TYR A 126 3.71 -2.24 5.23
N GLU A 127 4.62 -2.58 6.13
CA GLU A 127 6.04 -2.79 5.82
C GLU A 127 6.24 -3.92 4.83
N PHE A 128 5.58 -5.06 5.04
CA PHE A 128 5.62 -6.18 4.10
C PHE A 128 5.11 -5.76 2.71
N PHE A 129 4.01 -5.00 2.65
CA PHE A 129 3.46 -4.54 1.38
C PHE A 129 4.40 -3.57 0.66
N LEU A 130 4.97 -2.60 1.38
CA LEU A 130 5.94 -1.66 0.83
C LEU A 130 7.17 -2.40 0.29
N GLN A 131 7.74 -3.32 1.08
CA GLN A 131 8.88 -4.15 0.69
C GLN A 131 8.56 -5.03 -0.53
N LEU A 132 7.37 -5.63 -0.59
CA LEU A 132 6.91 -6.41 -1.73
C LEU A 132 6.86 -5.57 -3.03
N ILE A 133 6.36 -4.34 -2.95
CA ILE A 133 6.26 -3.44 -4.11
C ILE A 133 7.64 -3.01 -4.59
N ILE A 134 8.57 -2.67 -3.69
CA ILE A 134 9.91 -2.22 -4.11
C ILE A 134 10.80 -3.36 -4.59
N ASN A 135 10.47 -4.62 -4.23
CA ASN A 135 11.28 -5.78 -4.59
C ASN A 135 11.37 -5.97 -6.12
N GLU A 136 12.60 -6.05 -6.64
CA GLU A 136 12.86 -6.13 -8.08
C GLU A 136 12.41 -7.45 -8.70
N ALA A 137 12.40 -8.56 -7.94
CA ALA A 137 11.91 -9.86 -8.42
C ALA A 137 10.40 -9.87 -8.70
N VAL A 138 9.64 -8.94 -8.12
CA VAL A 138 8.20 -8.79 -8.39
C VAL A 138 8.00 -7.87 -9.59
N GLU A 139 7.72 -8.44 -10.75
CA GLU A 139 7.62 -7.67 -11.98
C GLU A 139 6.27 -6.94 -12.13
N VAL A 140 6.27 -5.85 -12.91
CA VAL A 140 5.07 -5.06 -13.25
C VAL A 140 3.95 -5.95 -13.82
N LYS A 141 4.29 -6.92 -14.67
CA LYS A 141 3.30 -7.80 -15.32
C LYS A 141 2.54 -8.68 -14.32
N GLN A 142 3.18 -9.04 -13.21
CA GLN A 142 2.60 -9.86 -12.14
C GLN A 142 1.74 -9.01 -11.22
N LEU A 143 2.23 -7.83 -10.83
CA LEU A 143 1.56 -6.99 -9.84
C LEU A 143 0.39 -6.18 -10.42
N LYS A 144 0.47 -5.72 -11.67
CA LYS A 144 -0.51 -4.79 -12.26
C LYS A 144 -1.95 -5.30 -12.23
N GLY A 145 -2.16 -6.63 -12.23
CA GLY A 145 -3.48 -7.25 -12.25
C GLY A 145 -4.26 -7.03 -10.95
N TYR A 146 -3.54 -6.91 -9.83
CA TYR A 146 -4.10 -6.74 -8.50
C TYR A 146 -4.45 -5.29 -8.16
N VAL A 147 -3.73 -4.33 -8.76
CA VAL A 147 -4.03 -2.90 -8.58
C VAL A 147 -5.14 -2.52 -9.55
N THR A 148 -6.38 -2.75 -9.13
CA THR A 148 -7.62 -2.42 -9.86
C THR A 148 -8.12 -1.01 -9.50
N PRO A 149 -9.11 -0.45 -10.21
CA PRO A 149 -9.77 0.79 -9.80
C PRO A 149 -10.34 0.72 -8.38
N GLU A 150 -10.96 -0.41 -8.03
CA GLU A 150 -11.56 -0.66 -6.72
C GLU A 150 -10.48 -0.66 -5.63
N PHE A 151 -9.38 -1.40 -5.85
CA PHE A 151 -8.22 -1.39 -4.95
C PHE A 151 -7.74 0.04 -4.67
N VAL A 152 -7.56 0.86 -5.72
CA VAL A 152 -7.06 2.24 -5.55
C VAL A 152 -8.07 3.10 -4.82
N SER A 153 -9.36 2.92 -5.07
CA SER A 153 -10.42 3.67 -4.39
C SER A 153 -10.45 3.33 -2.89
N GLU A 154 -10.46 2.06 -2.52
CA GLU A 154 -10.43 1.63 -1.11
C GLU A 154 -9.12 2.04 -0.43
N PHE A 155 -7.98 1.96 -1.14
CA PHE A 155 -6.69 2.41 -0.62
C PHE A 155 -6.65 3.92 -0.36
N LEU A 156 -7.28 4.73 -1.20
CA LEU A 156 -7.37 6.18 -0.98
C LEU A 156 -8.30 6.55 0.18
N GLN A 157 -9.32 5.74 0.49
CA GLN A 157 -10.15 5.97 1.67
C GLN A 157 -9.34 5.87 2.98
N LEU A 158 -8.32 5.01 3.02
CA LEU A 158 -7.46 4.86 4.20
C LEU A 158 -6.63 6.12 4.51
N PHE A 159 -6.41 7.01 3.55
CA PHE A 159 -5.68 8.27 3.78
C PHE A 159 -6.42 9.21 4.74
N ASP A 160 -7.70 8.95 5.00
CA ASP A 160 -8.46 9.70 6.01
C ASP A 160 -8.18 9.22 7.45
N SER A 161 -7.26 8.27 7.65
CA SER A 161 -6.82 7.83 8.98
C SER A 161 -6.32 9.02 9.80
N GLU A 162 -6.70 9.09 11.09
CA GLU A 162 -6.18 10.10 12.01
C GLU A 162 -4.71 9.85 12.37
N GLU A 163 -4.26 8.60 12.25
CA GLU A 163 -2.89 8.17 12.55
C GLU A 163 -1.90 8.63 11.48
N ALA A 164 -1.06 9.62 11.83
CA ALA A 164 -0.06 10.17 10.91
C ALA A 164 0.93 9.11 10.40
N VAL A 165 1.28 8.15 11.25
CA VAL A 165 2.19 7.05 10.88
C VAL A 165 1.57 6.16 9.81
N GLU A 166 0.26 5.87 9.92
CA GLU A 166 -0.46 5.11 8.88
C GLU A 166 -0.47 5.86 7.56
N ARG A 167 -0.78 7.17 7.59
CA ARG A 167 -0.76 8.00 6.37
C ARG A 167 0.62 8.05 5.71
N ASP A 168 1.71 8.01 6.46
CA ASP A 168 3.06 7.95 5.88
C ASP A 168 3.33 6.62 5.14
N TYR A 169 2.90 5.47 5.69
CA TYR A 169 2.95 4.20 4.98
C TYR A 169 2.12 4.23 3.69
N LEU A 170 0.88 4.71 3.78
CA LEU A 170 -0.02 4.82 2.63
C LEU A 170 0.60 5.70 1.53
N LYS A 171 1.18 6.85 1.92
CA LYS A 171 1.90 7.75 1.03
C LYS A 171 3.02 7.03 0.28
N ASN A 172 3.89 6.36 1.03
CA ASN A 172 5.06 5.67 0.49
C ASN A 172 4.64 4.53 -0.45
N ILE A 173 3.65 3.74 -0.06
CA ILE A 173 3.11 2.63 -0.85
C ILE A 173 2.50 3.16 -2.17
N LEU A 174 1.62 4.17 -2.10
CA LEU A 174 0.98 4.74 -3.28
C LEU A 174 2.00 5.36 -4.25
N HIS A 175 3.00 6.06 -3.72
CA HIS A 175 4.09 6.62 -4.52
C HIS A 175 4.90 5.53 -5.23
N LYS A 176 5.25 4.44 -4.55
CA LYS A 176 5.99 3.31 -5.15
C LYS A 176 5.14 2.55 -6.17
N LEU A 177 3.84 2.34 -5.90
CA LEU A 177 2.91 1.78 -6.87
C LEU A 177 2.83 2.65 -8.12
N TYR A 178 2.69 3.97 -7.98
CA TYR A 178 2.65 4.91 -9.10
C TYR A 178 3.95 4.88 -9.93
N ALA A 179 5.10 4.85 -9.27
CA ALA A 179 6.40 4.81 -9.91
C ALA A 179 6.59 3.52 -10.72
N LYS A 180 6.33 2.36 -10.10
CA LYS A 180 6.55 1.02 -10.66
C LYS A 180 5.51 0.64 -11.71
N LEU A 181 4.23 0.89 -11.44
CA LEU A 181 3.11 0.50 -12.31
C LEU A 181 2.77 1.60 -13.31
N VAL A 182 3.68 1.87 -14.25
CA VAL A 182 3.46 2.82 -15.35
C VAL A 182 2.08 2.65 -16.03
N PRO A 183 1.59 1.42 -16.32
CA PRO A 183 0.27 1.22 -16.93
C PRO A 183 -0.91 1.68 -16.08
N ARG A 184 -0.73 1.86 -14.75
CA ARG A 184 -1.79 2.28 -13.80
C ARG A 184 -1.75 3.77 -13.45
N ARG A 185 -0.74 4.52 -13.90
CA ARG A 185 -0.58 5.96 -13.57
C ARG A 185 -1.79 6.83 -13.88
N LYS A 186 -2.46 6.60 -15.02
CA LYS A 186 -3.66 7.36 -15.40
C LYS A 186 -4.80 7.11 -14.40
N MET A 187 -5.00 5.87 -14.01
CA MET A 187 -6.03 5.46 -13.05
C MET A 187 -5.76 6.05 -11.66
N ILE A 188 -4.53 5.96 -11.17
CA ILE A 188 -4.14 6.53 -9.87
C ILE A 188 -4.33 8.06 -9.85
N ARG A 189 -3.86 8.78 -10.88
CA ARG A 189 -4.07 10.24 -10.97
C ARG A 189 -5.55 10.61 -11.01
N LYS A 190 -6.37 9.83 -11.73
CA LYS A 190 -7.81 10.06 -11.80
C LYS A 190 -8.45 9.90 -10.42
N ALA A 191 -8.11 8.84 -9.68
CA ALA A 191 -8.66 8.60 -8.35
C ALA A 191 -8.24 9.67 -7.33
N ILE A 192 -6.96 10.08 -7.31
CA ILE A 192 -6.48 11.20 -6.48
C ILE A 192 -7.24 12.50 -6.81
N ASN A 193 -7.47 12.75 -8.10
CA ASN A 193 -8.22 13.92 -8.55
C ASN A 193 -9.67 13.90 -8.04
N GLU A 194 -10.34 12.74 -8.09
CA GLU A 194 -11.69 12.56 -7.55
C GLU A 194 -11.74 12.81 -6.04
N THR A 195 -10.74 12.35 -5.27
CA THR A 195 -10.62 12.67 -3.83
C THR A 195 -10.54 14.18 -3.58
N PHE A 196 -9.73 14.92 -4.35
CA PHE A 196 -9.67 16.37 -4.18
C PHE A 196 -10.93 17.10 -4.65
N TYR A 197 -11.63 16.61 -5.68
CA TYR A 197 -12.92 17.17 -6.07
C TYR A 197 -13.95 17.05 -4.94
N GLN A 198 -13.99 15.92 -4.23
CA GLN A 198 -14.84 15.75 -3.04
C GLN A 198 -14.46 16.75 -1.94
N LEU A 199 -13.17 16.91 -1.64
CA LEU A 199 -12.67 17.90 -0.67
C LEU A 199 -13.10 19.34 -1.04
N ILE A 200 -13.00 19.72 -2.32
CA ILE A 200 -13.32 21.07 -2.79
C ILE A 200 -14.83 21.35 -2.76
N HIS A 201 -15.66 20.41 -3.21
CA HIS A 201 -17.08 20.67 -3.48
C HIS A 201 -18.03 20.14 -2.41
N GLU A 202 -17.66 19.07 -1.72
CA GLU A 202 -18.51 18.44 -0.69
C GLU A 202 -18.16 18.91 0.72
N GLY A 203 -17.10 19.73 0.87
CA GLY A 203 -16.70 20.33 2.15
C GLY A 203 -16.27 19.31 3.20
N HIS A 204 -15.87 18.11 2.76
CA HIS A 204 -15.42 17.05 3.64
C HIS A 204 -14.04 17.38 4.20
N LYS A 205 -13.84 17.24 5.52
CA LYS A 205 -12.48 17.23 6.08
C LYS A 205 -11.80 15.95 5.62
N PHE A 206 -10.59 16.06 5.06
CA PHE A 206 -9.80 14.93 4.60
C PHE A 206 -8.40 14.99 5.19
N ASN A 207 -8.05 14.04 6.07
CA ASN A 207 -6.82 14.08 6.85
C ASN A 207 -5.55 13.89 5.99
N GLY A 208 -5.66 13.16 4.87
CA GLY A 208 -4.52 12.79 4.03
C GLY A 208 -4.18 13.74 2.87
N ALA A 209 -4.74 14.95 2.87
CA ALA A 209 -4.55 15.91 1.77
C ALA A 209 -3.07 16.27 1.56
N SER A 210 -2.33 16.46 2.65
CA SER A 210 -0.90 16.80 2.64
C SER A 210 -0.06 15.71 1.98
N GLU A 211 -0.30 14.45 2.36
CA GLU A 211 0.42 13.29 1.86
C GLU A 211 0.14 13.04 0.37
N LEU A 212 -1.11 13.20 -0.07
CA LEU A 212 -1.45 13.12 -1.50
C LEU A 212 -0.81 14.24 -2.32
N LEU A 213 -0.74 15.46 -1.77
CA LEU A 213 -0.05 16.58 -2.43
C LEU A 213 1.46 16.36 -2.52
N ASP A 214 2.10 15.73 -1.53
CA ASP A 214 3.53 15.40 -1.62
C ASP A 214 3.82 14.38 -2.74
N ILE A 215 2.94 13.38 -2.92
CA ILE A 215 3.00 12.46 -4.06
C ILE A 215 2.83 13.25 -5.37
N LEU A 216 1.84 14.14 -5.44
CA LEU A 216 1.61 14.95 -6.63
C LEU A 216 2.79 15.85 -6.95
N ALA A 217 3.47 16.44 -5.97
CA ALA A 217 4.68 17.24 -6.20
C ALA A 217 5.76 16.43 -6.92
N SER A 218 6.00 15.18 -6.48
CA SER A 218 6.90 14.24 -7.18
C SER A 218 6.44 13.97 -8.63
N ILE A 219 5.13 13.77 -8.83
CA ILE A 219 4.54 13.51 -10.14
C ILE A 219 4.69 14.72 -11.09
N ILE A 220 4.37 15.93 -10.61
CA ILE A 220 4.41 17.19 -11.37
C ILE A 220 5.84 17.52 -11.78
N SER A 221 6.81 17.30 -10.87
CA SER A 221 8.23 17.46 -11.18
C SER A 221 8.65 16.64 -12.42
N GLY A 222 8.09 15.44 -12.57
CA GLY A 222 8.32 14.56 -13.71
C GLY A 222 7.53 14.88 -14.99
N PHE A 223 6.69 15.92 -15.03
CA PHE A 223 5.98 16.29 -16.25
C PHE A 223 6.91 16.82 -17.33
N ALA A 224 6.65 16.38 -18.56
CA ALA A 224 7.29 16.92 -19.76
C ALA A 224 6.78 18.35 -20.03
N VAL A 225 7.61 19.14 -20.70
CA VAL A 225 7.27 20.48 -21.21
C VAL A 225 7.24 20.38 -22.75
N PRO A 226 6.22 20.91 -23.44
CA PRO A 226 5.06 21.63 -22.88
C PRO A 226 4.13 20.73 -22.06
N LEU A 227 3.45 21.34 -21.08
CA LEU A 227 2.45 20.65 -20.27
C LEU A 227 1.31 20.14 -21.17
N ARG A 228 0.76 18.98 -20.83
CA ARG A 228 -0.42 18.45 -21.53
C ARG A 228 -1.67 19.14 -21.02
N ASP A 229 -2.69 19.26 -21.86
CA ASP A 229 -3.97 19.89 -21.50
C ASP A 229 -4.58 19.30 -20.21
N GLU A 230 -4.51 17.98 -20.04
CA GLU A 230 -5.02 17.32 -18.81
C GLU A 230 -4.32 17.80 -17.54
N HIS A 231 -3.06 18.26 -17.63
CA HIS A 231 -2.29 18.78 -16.50
C HIS A 231 -2.64 20.24 -16.22
N VAL A 232 -2.89 21.03 -17.25
CA VAL A 232 -3.36 22.42 -17.12
C VAL A 232 -4.77 22.46 -16.52
N ILE A 233 -5.66 21.57 -16.99
CA ILE A 233 -7.01 21.41 -16.42
C ILE A 233 -6.92 21.02 -14.93
N PHE A 234 -6.02 20.09 -14.57
CA PHE A 234 -5.80 19.72 -13.18
C PHE A 234 -5.32 20.90 -12.33
N PHE A 235 -4.40 21.72 -12.84
CA PHE A 235 -3.96 22.92 -12.14
C PHE A 235 -5.13 23.89 -11.86
N ASN A 236 -5.91 24.22 -12.89
CA ASN A 236 -6.99 25.20 -12.80
C ASN A 236 -8.18 24.72 -11.96
N ASN A 237 -8.52 23.43 -12.02
CA ASN A 237 -9.73 22.90 -11.36
C ASN A 237 -9.45 22.26 -10.00
N VAL A 238 -8.18 22.01 -9.66
CA VAL A 238 -7.82 21.32 -8.40
C VAL A 238 -6.81 22.13 -7.60
N ILE A 239 -5.64 22.40 -8.16
CA ILE A 239 -4.58 23.10 -7.42
C ILE A 239 -5.04 24.50 -7.00
N ILE A 240 -5.63 25.30 -7.91
CA ILE A 240 -6.13 26.63 -7.56
C ILE A 240 -7.28 26.55 -6.52
N PRO A 241 -8.36 25.77 -6.74
CA PRO A 241 -9.49 25.75 -5.79
C PRO A 241 -9.13 25.19 -4.41
N LEU A 242 -8.14 24.30 -4.29
CA LEU A 242 -7.68 23.80 -2.99
C LEU A 242 -7.22 24.91 -2.04
N HIS A 243 -6.71 26.04 -2.56
CA HIS A 243 -6.32 27.19 -1.72
C HIS A 243 -7.50 27.89 -1.05
N LYS A 244 -8.74 27.59 -1.48
CA LYS A 244 -9.97 28.19 -0.96
C LYS A 244 -10.72 27.28 0.01
N VAL A 245 -10.27 26.03 0.18
CA VAL A 245 -10.90 25.07 1.10
C VAL A 245 -10.60 25.48 2.54
N GLN A 246 -11.58 25.33 3.43
CA GLN A 246 -11.47 25.76 4.83
C GLN A 246 -10.27 25.15 5.58
N THR A 247 -9.94 23.90 5.29
CA THR A 247 -8.84 23.15 5.90
C THR A 247 -7.49 23.37 5.20
N CYS A 248 -7.38 24.32 4.27
CA CYS A 248 -6.16 24.56 3.49
C CYS A 248 -4.90 24.74 4.37
N SER A 249 -5.03 25.31 5.57
CA SER A 249 -3.91 25.47 6.49
C SER A 249 -3.22 24.15 6.88
N GLU A 250 -3.94 23.02 6.83
CA GLU A 250 -3.41 21.70 7.20
C GLU A 250 -2.45 21.12 6.14
N PHE A 251 -2.50 21.61 4.90
CA PHE A 251 -1.72 21.10 3.76
C PHE A 251 -1.12 22.20 2.88
N PHE A 252 -1.07 23.44 3.38
CA PHE A 252 -0.69 24.62 2.62
C PHE A 252 0.73 24.53 2.04
N GLU A 253 1.69 24.01 2.80
CA GLU A 253 3.09 23.90 2.35
C GLU A 253 3.23 22.99 1.12
N GLN A 254 2.57 21.83 1.15
CA GLN A 254 2.59 20.86 0.05
C GLN A 254 1.83 21.38 -1.16
N LEU A 255 0.72 22.10 -0.93
CA LEU A 255 -0.05 22.75 -1.99
C LEU A 255 0.77 23.84 -2.69
N LEU A 256 1.41 24.72 -1.91
CA LEU A 256 2.27 25.78 -2.43
C LEU A 256 3.42 25.18 -3.26
N ARG A 257 4.04 24.10 -2.77
CA ARG A 257 5.07 23.37 -3.52
C ARG A 257 4.54 22.87 -4.87
N CYS A 258 3.34 22.30 -4.91
CA CYS A 258 2.71 21.88 -6.17
C CYS A 258 2.48 23.06 -7.11
N SER A 259 1.94 24.18 -6.61
CA SER A 259 1.73 25.40 -7.40
C SER A 259 3.02 25.91 -8.02
N MET A 260 4.09 26.02 -7.22
CA MET A 260 5.39 26.50 -7.69
C MET A 260 6.00 25.58 -8.75
N LEU A 261 5.84 24.26 -8.61
CA LEU A 261 6.30 23.30 -9.62
C LEU A 261 5.56 23.50 -10.96
N PHE A 262 4.25 23.73 -10.94
CA PHE A 262 3.50 24.07 -12.16
C PHE A 262 3.99 25.36 -12.82
N LEU A 263 4.15 26.43 -12.05
CA LEU A 263 4.64 27.72 -12.55
C LEU A 263 6.07 27.64 -13.12
N THR A 264 6.90 26.75 -12.58
CA THR A 264 8.25 26.49 -13.09
C THR A 264 8.21 25.78 -14.46
N LYS A 265 7.18 24.96 -14.70
CA LYS A 265 6.98 24.23 -15.97
C LYS A 265 6.32 25.10 -17.03
N ASP A 266 5.41 25.98 -16.64
CA ASP A 266 4.73 26.93 -17.52
C ASP A 266 4.40 28.23 -16.77
N LYS A 267 5.08 29.31 -17.14
CA LYS A 267 4.90 30.64 -16.51
C LYS A 267 3.57 31.30 -16.90
N ALA A 268 2.93 30.89 -18.00
CA ALA A 268 1.65 31.47 -18.42
C ALA A 268 0.53 31.15 -17.42
N LEU A 269 0.67 30.08 -16.64
CA LEU A 269 -0.26 29.70 -15.57
C LEU A 269 -0.30 30.71 -14.40
N ALA A 270 0.67 31.63 -14.31
CA ALA A 270 0.67 32.68 -13.28
C ALA A 270 -0.30 33.84 -13.59
N ILE A 271 -0.86 33.89 -14.81
CA ILE A 271 -1.71 34.99 -15.30
C ILE A 271 -3.21 34.68 -15.05
N CYS A 272 -3.51 33.72 -14.16
CA CYS A 272 -4.88 33.37 -13.77
C CYS A 272 -5.54 34.42 -12.87
#